data_AF-A0A7X7DW12-F1
#
_entry.id   AF-A0A7X7DW12-F1
#
_cell.length_a   1.000
_cell.length_b   1.000
_cell.length_c   1.000
_cell.angle_alpha   90.00
_cell.angle_beta   90.00
_cell.angle_gamma   90.00
#
_symmetry.space_group_name_H-M   'P 1'
#
loop_
_entity.id
_entity.type
_entity.pdbx_description
1 polymer ?
#
loop_
_entity_poly.entity_id
_entity_poly.type
_entity_poly.pdbx_seq_one_letter_code
_entity_poly.pdbx_strand_id
1 'polypeptide(L)' 'RKHDIPVLVLTAKVLTREDTKFLNENGIRFLALKGDVDPGDLVRKIRTMTSQATPLADKESLGEGTEK' A
#
# COMPACT_ATOMS: atom_id res chain seq x y z
N ARG A 1 9.31 0.70 24.81
CA ARG A 1 8.08 0.45 24.02
C ARG A 1 8.50 0.46 22.56
N LYS A 2 8.27 -0.62 21.81
CA LYS A 2 8.53 -0.64 20.35
C LYS A 2 7.47 0.28 19.72
N HIS A 3 7.88 1.40 19.13
CA HIS A 3 6.95 2.26 18.43
C HIS A 3 6.54 1.53 17.15
N ASP A 4 5.23 1.33 16.97
CA ASP A 4 4.66 0.67 15.79
C ASP A 4 4.64 1.68 14.64
N ILE A 5 5.84 2.01 14.15
CA ILE A 5 6.04 3.02 13.12
C ILE A 5 5.72 2.37 11.78
N PRO A 6 4.75 2.90 11.02
CA PRO A 6 4.44 2.37 9.70
C PRO A 6 5.60 2.67 8.74
N VAL A 7 6.10 1.65 8.05
CA VAL A 7 7.25 1.75 7.13
C VAL A 7 6.78 1.51 5.68
N LEU A 8 7.20 2.39 4.78
CA LEU A 8 7.06 2.28 3.32
C LEU A 8 8.45 2.18 2.72
N VAL A 9 8.67 1.22 1.82
CA VAL A 9 9.95 1.04 1.12
C VAL A 9 9.75 1.33 -0.37
N LEU A 10 10.53 2.29 -0.87
CA LEU A 10 10.67 2.62 -2.28
C LEU A 10 11.98 2.02 -2.79
N THR A 11 11.92 1.12 -3.78
CA THR A 11 13.11 0.38 -4.23
C THR A 11 13.20 0.26 -5.74
N ALA A 12 14.38 0.47 -6.31
CA ALA A 12 14.66 0.13 -7.71
C ALA A 12 15.02 -1.36 -7.89
N LYS A 13 15.29 -2.07 -6.80
CA LYS A 13 15.55 -3.51 -6.83
C LYS A 13 14.24 -4.24 -7.11
N VAL A 14 14.27 -5.12 -8.12
CA VAL A 14 13.21 -6.12 -8.31
C VAL A 14 13.25 -7.09 -7.14
N LEU A 15 12.20 -7.10 -6.32
CA LEU A 15 12.12 -7.94 -5.13
C LEU A 15 11.78 -9.38 -5.54
N THR A 16 12.53 -10.35 -5.00
CA THR A 16 12.17 -11.76 -5.16
C THR A 16 11.00 -12.13 -4.25
N ARG A 17 10.50 -13.36 -4.40
CA ARG A 17 9.50 -13.91 -3.48
C ARG A 17 10.06 -14.02 -2.06
N GLU A 18 11.33 -14.39 -1.88
CA GLU A 18 11.93 -14.46 -0.54
C GLU A 18 12.10 -13.07 0.07
N ASP A 19 12.55 -12.07 -0.72
CA ASP A 19 12.65 -10.68 -0.26
C ASP A 19 11.28 -10.18 0.26
N THR A 20 10.23 -10.40 -0.53
CA THR A 20 8.87 -9.96 -0.20
C THR A 20 8.34 -10.68 1.05
N LYS A 21 8.62 -11.99 1.18
CA LYS A 21 8.25 -12.77 2.37
C LYS A 21 8.93 -12.22 3.62
N PHE A 22 10.24 -12.00 3.57
CA PHE A 22 11.01 -11.45 4.69
C PHE A 22 10.48 -10.08 5.12
N LEU A 23 10.21 -9.18 4.17
CA LEU A 23 9.68 -7.84 4.46
C LEU A 23 8.31 -7.88 5.12
N ASN A 24 7.41 -8.74 4.63
CA ASN A 24 6.08 -8.93 5.20
C ASN A 24 6.13 -9.51 6.62
N GLU A 25 6.98 -10.50 6.88
CA GLU A 25 7.18 -11.10 8.21
C GLU A 25 7.71 -10.07 9.22
N ASN A 26 8.40 -9.03 8.76
CA ASN A 26 8.89 -7.92 9.57
C ASN A 26 7.94 -6.71 9.62
N GLY A 27 6.71 -6.85 9.14
CA GLY A 27 5.67 -5.81 9.23
C GLY A 27 5.77 -4.70 8.16
N ILE A 28 6.64 -4.86 7.17
CA ILE A 28 6.79 -3.92 6.06
C ILE A 28 5.77 -4.32 4.98
N ARG A 29 4.58 -3.72 5.05
CA ARG A 29 3.45 -4.03 4.17
C ARG A 29 3.36 -3.12 2.93
N PHE A 30 4.05 -1.99 2.95
CA PHE A 30 3.99 -1.01 1.87
C PHE A 30 5.28 -1.03 1.07
N LEU A 31 5.21 -1.57 -0.15
CA LEU A 31 6.31 -1.67 -1.10
C LEU A 31 5.92 -0.94 -2.40
N ALA A 32 6.88 -0.26 -3.00
CA ALA A 32 6.71 0.43 -4.27
C ALA A 32 8.02 0.42 -5.08
N LEU A 33 7.91 0.17 -6.39
CA LEU A 33 9.04 0.14 -7.31
C LEU A 33 9.43 1.56 -7.74
N LYS A 34 10.70 1.92 -7.58
CA LYS A 34 11.23 3.22 -7.98
C LYS A 34 11.13 3.36 -9.49
N GLY A 35 10.34 4.34 -9.95
CA GLY A 35 10.08 4.60 -11.37
C GLY A 35 8.67 4.24 -11.83
N ASP A 36 7.95 3.42 -11.05
CA ASP A 36 6.55 3.02 -11.30
C ASP A 36 5.65 3.46 -10.14
N VAL A 37 5.86 4.70 -9.69
CA VAL A 37 5.11 5.29 -8.57
C VAL A 37 4.28 6.43 -9.10
N ASP A 38 2.95 6.25 -9.03
CA ASP A 38 2.02 7.35 -9.15
C ASP A 38 2.08 8.24 -7.89
N PRO A 39 2.33 9.55 -8.02
CA PRO A 39 2.39 10.46 -6.88
C PRO A 39 1.08 10.50 -6.06
N GLY A 40 -0.08 10.35 -6.71
CA GLY A 40 -1.37 10.34 -6.05
C GLY A 40 -1.55 9.10 -5.17
N ASP A 41 -1.18 7.94 -5.68
CA ASP A 41 -1.22 6.66 -4.94
C ASP A 41 -0.24 6.63 -3.78
N LEU A 42 0.94 7.24 -3.95
CA LEU A 42 1.90 7.39 -2.87
C LEU A 42 1.31 8.21 -1.71
N VAL A 43 0.69 9.36 -2.02
CA VAL A 43 0.02 10.21 -1.02
C VAL A 43 -1.14 9.47 -0.36
N ARG A 44 -1.95 8.72 -1.13
CA ARG A 44 -3.02 7.87 -0.58
C ARG A 44 -2.48 6.83 0.40
N LYS A 45 -1.42 6.09 0.04
CA LYS A 45 -0.78 5.10 0.91
C LYS A 45 -0.24 5.73 2.20
N ILE A 46 0.46 6.87 2.10
CA ILE A 46 0.98 7.59 3.27
C ILE A 46 -0.16 8.04 4.19
N ARG A 47 -1.27 8.54 3.63
CA ARG A 47 -2.46 8.90 4.41
C ARG A 47 -3.03 7.68 5.13
N THR A 48 -3.18 6.54 4.47
CA THR A 48 -3.65 5.30 5.12
C THR A 48 -2.73 4.85 6.25
N MET A 49 -1.42 5.03 6.10
CA MET A 49 -0.42 4.65 7.10
C MET A 49 -0.41 5.57 8.33
N THR A 50 -0.69 6.86 8.13
CA THR A 50 -0.51 7.91 9.17
C THR A 50 -1.82 8.39 9.79
N SER A 51 -2.94 8.21 9.11
CA SER A 51 -4.26 8.48 9.66
C SER A 51 -4.59 7.44 10.72
N GLN A 52 -4.62 7.86 11.98
CA GLN A 52 -5.19 7.07 13.06
C GLN A 52 -6.69 6.84 12.76
N ALA A 53 -7.01 5.69 12.17
CA ALA A 53 -8.35 5.21 11.85
C ALA A 53 -9.20 6.10 10.92
N THR A 54 -9.39 5.65 9.67
CA THR A 54 -10.72 5.36 9.10
C THR A 54 -10.51 4.43 7.90
N PRO A 55 -11.15 3.25 7.82
CA PRO A 55 -11.13 2.44 6.60
C PRO A 55 -11.89 3.22 5.52
N LEU A 56 -11.18 3.72 4.51
CA LEU A 56 -11.80 4.17 3.28
C LEU A 56 -12.30 2.90 2.59
N ALA A 57 -13.62 2.66 2.70
CA ALA A 57 -14.29 1.58 2.00
C ALA A 57 -14.00 1.72 0.50
N ASP A 58 -13.40 0.68 -0.07
CA ASP A 58 -13.23 0.51 -1.51
C ASP A 58 -14.62 0.56 -2.17
N LYS A 59 -14.96 1.71 -2.76
CA LYS A 59 -16.13 1.87 -3.63
C LYS A 59 -15.69 1.70 -5.08
N GLU A 60 -15.20 0.51 -5.41
CA GLU A 60 -15.05 0.07 -6.80
C GLU A 60 -15.51 -1.39 -6.94
N SER A 61 -16.81 -1.62 -6.80
CA SER A 61 -17.52 -2.64 -7.58
C SER A 61 -19.03 -2.39 -7.54
N LEU A 62 -19.56 -2.02 -8.71
CA LEU A 62 -20.82 -2.49 -9.30
C LEU A 62 -21.09 -1.60 -10.50
N GLY A 63 -20.69 -2.10 -11.67
CA GLY A 63 -21.33 -1.67 -12.90
C GLY A 63 -22.79 -2.06 -12.82
N GLU A 64 -23.68 -1.07 -12.78
CA GLU A 64 -25.07 -1.28 -13.13
C GLU A 64 -25.18 -1.20 -14.65
N GLY A 65 -25.08 -2.36 -15.29
CA GLY A 65 -25.96 -2.61 -16.41
C GLY A 65 -27.33 -2.94 -15.84
N THR A 66 -28.34 -2.12 -16.10
CA THR A 66 -29.71 -2.59 -16.26
C THR A 66 -30.46 -1.67 -17.20
N GLU A 67 -31.06 -2.33 -18.19
CA GLU A 67 -31.98 -1.85 -19.23
C GLU A 67 -33.09 -0.92 -18.72
N LYS A 68 -33.41 0.12 -19.50
CA LYS A 68 -34.76 0.37 -20.05
C LYS A 68 -34.70 1.29 -21.27
#